data_AF-A0A3C1KAT6-F1
#
_entry.id   AF-A0A3C1KAT6-F1
#
_cell.length_a   1.000
_cell.length_b   1.000
_cell.length_c   1.000
_cell.angle_alpha   90.00
_cell.angle_beta   90.00
_cell.angle_gamma   90.00
#
_symmetry.space_group_name_H-M   'P 1'
#
loop_
_entity.id
_entity.type
_entity.pdbx_description
1 polymer ?
#
loop_
_entity_poly.entity_id
_entity_poly.type
_entity_poly.pdbx_seq_one_letter_code
_entity_poly.pdbx_strand_id
1 'polypeptide(L)'
;MCTVTAGVLCAVTLLAPQVTERAYGVAQGAVETIQTTVVGSVPVVHLGAVGGLAQMDACTGKFTEMRAYEIPGVPPVWAAHNICGGDIVLPWALGQLVDIEHDGVTRRYRVVDIRYTGKHYTPIASLVGLGGQLALQSCFYGENRMKFVGLDPVQ
;
A
#
# COMPACT_ATOMS: atom_id res chain seq x y z
N MET A 1 22.65 -30.46 -17.21
CA MET A 1 22.83 -29.48 -16.12
C MET A 1 21.75 -28.42 -16.24
N CYS A 2 20.57 -28.61 -15.64
CA CYS A 2 19.58 -27.58 -15.29
C CYS A 2 18.33 -28.25 -14.67
N THR A 3 18.43 -28.85 -13.48
CA THR A 3 17.24 -29.50 -12.85
C THR A 3 17.14 -29.37 -11.34
N VAL A 4 18.14 -28.80 -10.66
CA VAL A 4 18.09 -28.63 -9.20
C VAL A 4 17.51 -27.26 -8.80
N THR A 5 17.76 -26.21 -9.59
CA THR A 5 17.31 -24.84 -9.29
C THR A 5 15.79 -24.65 -9.42
N ALA A 6 15.15 -25.29 -10.40
CA ALA A 6 13.70 -25.23 -10.58
C ALA A 6 12.92 -25.99 -9.48
N GLY A 7 13.44 -27.14 -9.05
CA GLY A 7 12.81 -27.96 -8.00
C GLY A 7 12.84 -27.28 -6.62
N VAL A 8 13.94 -26.62 -6.27
CA VAL A 8 14.06 -25.88 -5.00
C VAL A 8 13.15 -24.64 -5.01
N LEU A 9 13.04 -23.91 -6.13
CA LEU A 9 12.13 -22.76 -6.22
C LEU A 9 10.66 -23.19 -6.04
N CYS A 10 10.21 -24.26 -6.73
CA CYS A 10 8.86 -24.79 -6.57
C CYS A 10 8.59 -25.38 -5.18
N ALA A 11 9.59 -25.99 -4.54
CA ALA A 11 9.42 -26.51 -3.18
C ALA A 11 9.29 -25.38 -2.15
N VAL A 12 10.03 -24.27 -2.31
CA VAL A 12 9.96 -23.12 -1.40
C VAL A 12 8.64 -22.35 -1.55
N THR A 13 8.10 -22.19 -2.77
CA THR A 13 6.79 -21.56 -2.98
C THR A 13 5.64 -22.35 -2.36
N LEU A 14 5.73 -23.69 -2.36
CA LEU A 14 4.70 -24.57 -1.78
C LEU A 14 4.85 -24.75 -0.26
N LEU A 15 6.07 -24.80 0.27
CA LEU A 15 6.34 -25.10 1.69
C LEU A 15 6.52 -23.85 2.55
N ALA A 16 6.85 -22.71 1.97
CA ALA A 16 7.07 -21.45 2.69
C ALA A 16 6.58 -20.22 1.91
N PRO A 17 5.27 -20.15 1.58
CA PRO A 17 4.70 -19.10 0.72
C PRO A 17 4.99 -17.68 1.23
N GLN A 18 4.98 -17.47 2.55
CA GLN A 18 5.34 -16.19 3.17
C GLN A 18 6.76 -15.70 2.84
N VAL A 19 7.72 -16.62 2.66
CA VAL A 19 9.11 -16.29 2.34
C VAL A 19 9.21 -15.85 0.89
N THR A 20 8.50 -16.54 -0.01
CA THR A 20 8.39 -16.15 -1.42
C THR A 20 7.75 -14.77 -1.55
N GLU A 21 6.62 -14.55 -0.89
CA GLU A 21 5.94 -13.24 -0.92
C GLU A 21 6.87 -12.14 -0.42
N ARG A 22 7.54 -12.34 0.73
CA ARG A 22 8.47 -11.35 1.25
C ARG A 22 9.60 -11.03 0.27
N ALA A 23 10.20 -12.05 -0.35
CA ALA A 23 11.25 -11.86 -1.34
C ALA A 23 10.74 -11.06 -2.56
N TYR A 24 9.53 -11.36 -3.02
CA TYR A 24 8.87 -10.59 -4.09
C TYR A 24 8.67 -9.12 -3.69
N GLY A 25 8.17 -8.88 -2.47
CA GLY A 25 7.98 -7.52 -1.95
C GLY A 25 9.28 -6.72 -1.84
N VAL A 26 10.39 -7.36 -1.45
CA VAL A 26 11.72 -6.71 -1.42
C VAL A 26 12.14 -6.27 -2.83
N ALA A 27 11.92 -7.10 -3.84
CA ALA A 27 12.25 -6.75 -5.21
C ALA A 27 11.41 -5.57 -5.72
N GLN A 28 10.10 -5.56 -5.46
CA GLN A 28 9.21 -4.47 -5.86
C GLN A 28 9.58 -3.14 -5.18
N GLY A 29 9.79 -3.16 -3.86
CA GLY A 29 10.17 -1.96 -3.12
C GLY A 29 11.52 -1.38 -3.56
N ALA A 30 12.46 -2.22 -3.99
CA ALA A 30 13.74 -1.77 -4.55
C ALA A 30 13.56 -1.01 -5.86
N VAL A 31 12.70 -1.50 -6.77
CA VAL A 31 12.40 -0.82 -8.04
C VAL A 31 11.82 0.57 -7.79
N GLU A 32 10.86 0.69 -6.88
CA GLU A 32 10.24 1.98 -6.56
C GLU A 32 11.22 2.95 -5.88
N THR A 33 12.04 2.44 -4.96
CA THR A 33 13.07 3.25 -4.30
C THR A 33 14.04 3.84 -5.33
N ILE A 34 14.41 3.05 -6.36
CA ILE A 34 15.27 3.53 -7.46
C ILE A 34 14.56 4.63 -8.26
N GLN A 35 13.29 4.43 -8.65
CA GLN A 35 12.54 5.44 -9.41
C GLN A 35 12.44 6.77 -8.65
N THR A 36 12.08 6.72 -7.37
CA THR A 36 11.92 7.92 -6.54
C THR A 36 13.23 8.61 -6.20
N THR A 37 14.25 7.85 -5.79
CA THR A 37 15.49 8.41 -5.23
C THR A 37 16.53 8.71 -6.31
N VAL A 38 16.61 7.88 -7.35
CA VAL A 38 17.65 8.01 -8.39
C VAL A 38 17.13 8.76 -9.60
N VAL A 39 15.88 8.51 -10.01
CA VAL A 39 15.27 9.16 -11.19
C VAL A 39 14.54 10.46 -10.80
N GLY A 40 14.26 10.66 -9.50
CA GLY A 40 13.63 11.87 -8.99
C GLY A 40 12.13 11.99 -9.31
N SER A 41 11.47 10.88 -9.68
CA SER A 41 10.04 10.89 -9.98
C SER A 41 9.20 10.92 -8.70
N VAL A 42 8.19 11.80 -8.66
CA VAL A 42 7.16 11.78 -7.61
C VAL A 42 6.20 10.61 -7.87
N PRO A 43 5.94 9.71 -6.90
CA PRO A 43 4.97 8.63 -7.07
C PRO A 43 3.58 9.18 -7.39
N VAL A 44 2.86 8.49 -8.26
CA VAL A 44 1.46 8.81 -8.59
C VAL A 44 0.56 7.68 -8.12
N VAL A 45 -0.49 8.02 -7.40
CA VAL A 45 -1.55 7.10 -6.96
C VAL A 45 -2.88 7.51 -7.56
N HIS A 46 -3.67 6.52 -7.98
CA HIS A 46 -5.02 6.73 -8.50
C HIS A 46 -6.05 6.29 -7.48
N LEU A 47 -6.97 7.19 -7.13
CA LEU A 47 -8.13 6.88 -6.30
C LEU A 47 -9.30 6.43 -7.18
N GLY A 48 -10.00 5.39 -6.73
CA GLY A 48 -11.06 4.70 -7.46
C GLY A 48 -12.43 4.86 -6.82
N ALA A 49 -13.20 3.77 -6.82
CA ALA A 49 -14.56 3.74 -6.31
C ALA A 49 -14.60 3.69 -4.77
N VAL A 50 -15.76 4.04 -4.22
CA VAL A 50 -16.11 3.84 -2.81
C VAL A 50 -16.81 2.49 -2.62
N GLY A 51 -16.39 1.71 -1.63
CA GLY A 51 -17.02 0.43 -1.33
C GLY A 51 -16.28 -0.36 -0.26
N GLY A 52 -15.92 -1.61 -0.61
CA GLY A 52 -15.23 -2.53 0.28
C GLY A 52 -14.45 -3.57 -0.49
N LEU A 53 -14.35 -4.78 0.08
CA LEU A 53 -13.52 -5.85 -0.47
C LEU A 53 -13.84 -6.17 -1.93
N ALA A 54 -15.11 -6.20 -2.33
CA ALA A 54 -15.48 -6.50 -3.71
C ALA A 54 -14.89 -5.52 -4.74
N GLN A 55 -14.84 -4.22 -4.42
CA GLN A 55 -14.22 -3.21 -5.29
C GLN A 55 -12.70 -3.31 -5.27
N MET A 56 -12.12 -3.59 -4.10
CA MET A 56 -10.67 -3.77 -3.94
C MET A 56 -10.17 -5.04 -4.67
N ASP A 57 -10.94 -6.13 -4.62
CA ASP A 57 -10.65 -7.42 -5.26
C ASP A 57 -10.71 -7.34 -6.79
N ALA A 58 -11.34 -6.31 -7.36
CA ALA A 58 -11.33 -6.06 -8.80
C ALA A 58 -9.94 -5.66 -9.33
N CYS A 59 -8.98 -5.34 -8.44
CA CYS A 59 -7.56 -5.20 -8.77
C CYS A 59 -7.30 -4.23 -9.95
N THR A 60 -7.99 -3.09 -9.95
CA THR A 60 -7.97 -2.13 -11.08
C THR A 60 -6.71 -1.27 -11.15
N GLY A 61 -5.75 -1.45 -10.24
CA GLY A 61 -4.61 -0.55 -10.05
C GLY A 61 -4.94 0.73 -9.28
N LYS A 62 -6.19 0.90 -8.84
CA LYS A 62 -6.65 2.06 -8.05
C LYS A 62 -6.87 1.67 -6.60
N PHE A 63 -6.67 2.64 -5.71
CA PHE A 63 -7.07 2.52 -4.32
C PHE A 63 -8.58 2.71 -4.20
N THR A 64 -9.24 1.86 -3.43
CA THR A 64 -10.69 1.89 -3.17
C THR A 64 -10.94 2.58 -1.84
N GLU A 65 -11.89 3.52 -1.78
CA GLU A 65 -12.30 4.09 -0.49
C GLU A 65 -13.11 3.05 0.28
N MET A 66 -12.65 2.75 1.49
CA MET A 66 -13.11 1.62 2.26
C MET A 66 -14.11 2.08 3.31
N ARG A 67 -15.41 1.89 3.03
CA ARG A 67 -16.51 2.26 3.94
C ARG A 67 -16.39 1.65 5.33
N ALA A 68 -15.78 0.47 5.41
CA ALA A 68 -15.55 -0.22 6.68
C ALA A 68 -14.72 0.60 7.68
N TYR A 69 -13.85 1.52 7.20
CA TYR A 69 -13.03 2.37 8.07
C TYR A 69 -13.69 3.72 8.42
N GLU A 70 -14.89 4.00 7.91
CA GLU A 70 -15.61 5.26 8.18
C GLU A 70 -16.12 5.29 9.63
N ILE A 71 -15.30 5.82 10.53
CA ILE A 71 -15.66 6.09 11.93
C ILE A 71 -15.14 7.46 12.36
N PRO A 72 -15.74 8.09 13.40
CA PRO A 72 -15.25 9.37 13.91
C PRO A 72 -13.77 9.33 14.31
N GLY A 73 -13.02 10.34 13.86
CA GLY A 73 -11.59 10.48 14.19
C GLY A 73 -10.64 9.63 13.34
N VAL A 74 -11.13 8.95 12.31
CA VAL A 74 -10.32 8.26 11.29
C VAL A 74 -10.53 8.99 9.95
N PRO A 75 -9.47 9.41 9.25
CA PRO A 75 -9.61 10.02 7.93
C PRO A 75 -10.12 8.98 6.91
N PRO A 76 -10.71 9.40 5.77
CA PRO A 76 -11.06 8.50 4.69
C PRO A 76 -9.89 7.59 4.30
N VAL A 77 -10.09 6.28 4.43
CA VAL A 77 -9.06 5.28 4.12
C VAL A 77 -9.29 4.73 2.73
N TRP A 78 -8.28 4.88 1.89
CA TRP A 78 -8.21 4.33 0.56
C TRP A 78 -7.24 3.14 0.59
N ALA A 79 -7.69 1.96 0.17
CA ALA A 79 -6.89 0.74 0.26
C ALA A 79 -6.72 0.06 -1.10
N ALA A 80 -5.58 -0.59 -1.28
CA ALA A 80 -5.34 -1.49 -2.40
C ALA A 80 -4.59 -2.73 -1.91
N HIS A 81 -4.85 -3.88 -2.53
CA HIS A 81 -4.00 -5.05 -2.35
C HIS A 81 -2.59 -4.71 -2.81
N ASN A 82 -1.58 -5.19 -2.09
CA ASN A 82 -0.18 -4.98 -2.43
C ASN A 82 0.16 -5.47 -3.85
N ILE A 83 -0.34 -6.65 -4.22
CA ILE A 83 -0.20 -7.23 -5.57
C ILE A 83 -0.98 -6.48 -6.68
N CYS A 84 -1.86 -5.55 -6.32
CA CYS A 84 -2.67 -4.76 -7.25
C CYS A 84 -2.15 -3.33 -7.42
N GLY A 85 -0.86 -3.09 -7.17
CA GLY A 85 -0.23 -1.78 -7.20
C GLY A 85 -0.34 -1.00 -5.87
N GLY A 86 -0.92 -1.61 -4.84
CA GLY A 86 -0.99 -1.00 -3.52
C GLY A 86 0.37 -0.95 -2.81
N ASP A 87 1.33 -1.79 -3.22
CA ASP A 87 2.65 -1.85 -2.62
C ASP A 87 3.48 -0.57 -2.79
N ILE A 88 3.07 0.31 -3.71
CA ILE A 88 3.66 1.64 -3.91
C ILE A 88 3.78 2.43 -2.59
N VAL A 89 2.87 2.26 -1.62
CA VAL A 89 2.93 3.05 -0.37
C VAL A 89 3.93 2.50 0.65
N LEU A 90 4.42 1.26 0.47
CA LEU A 90 5.22 0.56 1.47
C LEU A 90 6.58 1.20 1.74
N PRO A 91 7.37 1.67 0.74
CA PRO A 91 8.66 2.30 1.01
C PRO A 91 8.55 3.75 1.51
N TRP A 92 7.38 4.39 1.44
CA TRP A 92 7.27 5.83 1.70
C TRP A 92 7.63 6.27 3.12
N ALA A 93 8.18 7.46 3.28
CA ALA A 93 8.55 8.04 4.56
C ALA A 93 7.78 9.33 4.87
N LEU A 94 7.76 9.74 6.15
CA LEU A 94 7.23 11.04 6.57
C LEU A 94 7.90 12.17 5.76
N GLY A 95 7.10 13.15 5.36
CA GLY A 95 7.54 14.29 4.56
C GLY A 95 7.64 14.02 3.06
N GLN A 96 7.54 12.77 2.59
CA GLN A 96 7.59 12.46 1.16
C GLN A 96 6.43 13.11 0.40
N LEU A 97 6.73 13.60 -0.81
CA LEU A 97 5.73 14.13 -1.73
C LEU A 97 5.19 13.02 -2.63
N VAL A 98 3.89 13.06 -2.89
CA VAL A 98 3.18 12.12 -3.77
C VAL A 98 2.11 12.86 -4.55
N ASP A 99 1.80 12.40 -5.75
CA ASP A 99 0.67 12.87 -6.52
C ASP A 99 -0.50 11.90 -6.38
N ILE A 100 -1.69 12.46 -6.18
CA ILE A 100 -2.93 11.70 -6.11
C ILE A 100 -3.84 12.20 -7.22
N GLU A 101 -4.22 11.29 -8.11
CA GLU A 101 -5.25 11.51 -9.11
C GLU A 101 -6.59 10.96 -8.62
N HIS A 102 -7.61 11.80 -8.65
CA HIS A 102 -8.99 11.42 -8.37
C HIS A 102 -9.92 12.15 -9.34
N ASP A 103 -10.80 11.40 -10.02
CA ASP A 103 -11.74 11.92 -11.02
C ASP A 103 -11.11 12.86 -12.07
N GLY A 104 -9.91 12.49 -12.55
CA GLY A 104 -9.17 13.24 -13.57
C GLY A 104 -8.46 14.50 -13.05
N VAL A 105 -8.48 14.74 -11.73
CA VAL A 105 -7.75 15.84 -11.10
C VAL A 105 -6.57 15.28 -10.31
N THR A 106 -5.37 15.72 -10.68
CA THR A 106 -4.15 15.40 -9.93
C THR A 106 -3.81 16.51 -8.96
N ARG A 107 -3.56 16.15 -7.70
CA ARG A 107 -3.12 17.08 -6.65
C ARG A 107 -1.92 16.49 -5.93
N ARG A 108 -1.02 17.37 -5.47
CA ARG A 108 0.15 16.97 -4.69
C ARG A 108 -0.18 16.90 -3.21
N TYR A 109 0.30 15.84 -2.58
CA TYR A 109 0.16 15.58 -1.15
C TYR A 109 1.53 15.35 -0.51
N ARG A 110 1.56 15.47 0.81
CA ARG A 110 2.70 15.12 1.65
C ARG A 110 2.29 14.06 2.66
N VAL A 111 3.19 13.11 2.89
CA VAL A 111 3.07 12.14 3.98
C VAL A 111 3.26 12.85 5.32
N VAL A 112 2.20 12.88 6.14
CA VAL A 112 2.18 13.57 7.44
C VAL A 112 2.08 12.62 8.62
N ASP A 113 1.59 11.39 8.41
CA ASP A 113 1.53 10.35 9.43
C ASP A 113 1.76 8.97 8.81
N ILE A 114 2.33 8.05 9.59
CA ILE A 114 2.49 6.64 9.21
C ILE A 114 2.12 5.78 10.41
N ARG A 115 1.21 4.83 10.18
CA ARG A 115 0.81 3.86 11.21
C ARG A 115 0.94 2.45 10.69
N TYR A 116 1.34 1.55 11.58
CA TYR A 116 1.41 0.11 11.31
C TYR A 116 0.41 -0.61 12.19
N THR A 117 -0.32 -1.55 11.60
CA THR A 117 -1.26 -2.42 12.32
C THR A 117 -1.08 -3.88 11.86
N GLY A 118 -1.69 -4.82 12.59
CA GLY A 118 -1.77 -6.21 12.14
C GLY A 118 -2.84 -6.37 11.05
N LYS A 119 -2.64 -7.30 10.10
CA LYS A 119 -3.64 -7.61 9.06
C LYS A 119 -4.92 -8.20 9.64
N HIS A 120 -4.78 -8.92 10.75
CA HIS A 120 -5.86 -9.64 11.39
C HIS A 120 -6.07 -9.12 12.81
N TYR A 121 -7.34 -9.11 13.23
CA TYR A 121 -7.76 -8.87 14.61
C TYR A 121 -7.34 -7.51 15.21
N THR A 122 -6.87 -6.57 14.39
CA THR A 122 -6.61 -5.20 14.83
C THR A 122 -7.89 -4.37 14.67
N PRO A 123 -8.42 -3.77 15.75
CA PRO A 123 -9.64 -2.97 15.65
C PRO A 123 -9.37 -1.68 14.87
N ILE A 124 -10.36 -1.27 14.08
CA ILE A 124 -10.32 0.00 13.32
C ILE A 124 -10.11 1.20 14.23
N ALA A 125 -10.60 1.14 15.48
CA ALA A 125 -10.37 2.16 16.49
C ALA A 125 -8.88 2.45 16.76
N SER A 126 -7.95 1.54 16.42
CA SER A 126 -6.51 1.79 16.48
C SER A 126 -6.02 2.87 15.50
N LEU A 127 -6.85 3.24 14.51
CA LEU A 127 -6.59 4.30 13.55
C LEU A 127 -7.10 5.66 14.02
N VAL A 128 -7.82 5.75 15.14
CA VAL A 128 -8.28 7.04 15.66
C VAL A 128 -7.09 7.96 15.89
N GLY A 129 -7.19 9.20 15.43
CA GLY A 129 -6.12 10.18 15.47
C GLY A 129 -4.98 9.91 14.47
N LEU A 130 -5.19 9.10 13.43
CA LEU A 130 -4.31 9.06 12.26
C LEU A 130 -4.39 10.42 11.56
N GLY A 131 -3.24 11.07 11.38
CA GLY A 131 -3.15 12.38 10.76
C GLY A 131 -3.43 12.36 9.24
N GLY A 132 -3.71 13.54 8.68
CA GLY A 132 -3.98 13.73 7.26
C GLY A 132 -5.47 13.89 6.92
N GLN A 133 -5.74 14.51 5.78
CA GLN A 133 -7.09 14.63 5.21
C GLN A 133 -7.60 13.31 4.60
N LEU A 134 -6.70 12.43 4.17
CA LEU A 134 -7.01 11.06 3.76
C LEU A 134 -5.84 10.14 4.14
N ALA A 135 -6.08 8.83 4.10
CA ALA A 135 -5.03 7.84 4.30
C ALA A 135 -5.01 6.81 3.18
N LEU A 136 -3.81 6.38 2.77
CA LEU A 136 -3.62 5.21 1.91
C LEU A 136 -3.25 4.00 2.75
N GLN A 137 -3.70 2.81 2.34
CA GLN A 137 -3.43 1.57 3.04
C GLN A 137 -3.00 0.46 2.09
N SER A 138 -1.93 -0.24 2.47
CA SER A 138 -1.52 -1.50 1.82
C SER A 138 -0.89 -2.47 2.80
N CYS A 139 -0.80 -3.73 2.39
CA CYS A 139 -0.29 -4.85 3.17
C CYS A 139 1.18 -5.14 2.87
N PHE A 140 1.97 -5.47 3.88
CA PHE A 140 3.31 -6.03 3.62
C PHE A 140 3.20 -7.44 3.04
N TYR A 141 4.06 -7.77 2.09
CA TYR A 141 4.15 -9.12 1.53
C TYR A 141 4.67 -10.12 2.56
N GLY A 142 3.99 -11.26 2.72
CA GLY A 142 4.44 -12.33 3.62
C GLY A 142 4.52 -11.97 5.11
N GLU A 143 3.92 -10.85 5.54
CA GLU A 143 3.95 -10.37 6.93
C GLU A 143 2.53 -10.16 7.48
N ASN A 144 2.29 -10.43 8.76
CA ASN A 144 1.04 -10.02 9.43
C ASN A 144 1.07 -8.53 9.82
N ARG A 145 1.33 -7.67 8.83
CA ARG A 145 1.40 -6.23 9.02
C ARG A 145 0.87 -5.50 7.80
N MET A 146 0.27 -4.35 8.06
CA MET A 146 -0.20 -3.40 7.05
C MET A 146 0.26 -1.99 7.43
N LYS A 147 0.40 -1.14 6.42
CA LYS A 147 0.83 0.25 6.54
C LYS A 147 -0.33 1.16 6.16
N PHE A 148 -0.56 2.16 7.00
CA PHE A 148 -1.42 3.29 6.74
C PHE A 148 -0.54 4.53 6.60
N VAL A 149 -0.83 5.35 5.60
CA VAL A 149 -0.08 6.57 5.29
C VAL A 149 -1.06 7.73 5.25
N GLY A 150 -0.99 8.60 6.24
CA GLY A 150 -1.78 9.84 6.32
C GLY A 150 -1.21 10.90 5.38
N LEU A 151 -2.08 11.55 4.61
CA LEU A 151 -1.72 12.49 3.55
C LEU A 151 -2.47 13.81 3.70
N ASP A 152 -1.74 14.92 3.59
CA ASP A 152 -2.30 16.26 3.48
C ASP A 152 -1.93 16.91 2.15
N PRO A 153 -2.83 17.70 1.53
CA PRO A 153 -2.51 18.42 0.32
C PRO A 153 -1.39 19.44 0.58
N VAL A 154 -0.48 19.57 -0.38
CA VAL A 154 0.51 20.65 -0.39
C VAL A 154 -0.15 21.88 -0.99
N GLN A 155 -0.01 23.02 -0.31
CA GLN A 155 -0.45 24.33 -0.81
C GLN A 155 0.36 24.77 -2.03
#